data_AF-A0A5D4NS80-F1
#
_entry.id   AF-A0A5D4NS80-F1
#
_cell.length_a   1.000
_cell.length_b   1.000
_cell.length_c   1.000
_cell.angle_alpha   90.00
_cell.angle_beta   90.00
_cell.angle_gamma   90.00
#
_symmetry.space_group_name_H-M   'P 1'
#
loop_
_entity.id
_entity.type
_entity.pdbx_description
1 polymer ?
#
loop_
_entity_poly.entity_id
_entity_poly.type
_entity_poly.pdbx_seq_one_letter_code
_entity_poly.pdbx_strand_id
1 'polypeptide(L)'
;MKRQFKKHFSHNSELKCFFYRLHFHYDFYKKWGSTTPISLSFWVFTFHVRENICNLTLKGSVTVKIISVTRIIDDMGRIVLPSNARKALNLEEDYLIMRIDNKKHHIKFSSSGRGKEVPIDESGRIPISPDYMNKLGWETGTEIGLFMQGEEGVLQGNAPSCVICGSNQALLLVKKTHVCEDCIHTGTEASAEKWSAVLNDLFQEYKQYCEAAVTFTNTEDVHKARTKGRRLRTLIQFIGIKKEHPLYKCLKEAHDILGKVREDDVFIDAFDKEAENNQYSELYRKFIQKAEEEREEHRNELKQKLPHIIDDEFSARWKTFSQDELKDCVYKLDIETALQKYEKEFSERVIKYQKIKDKKSDKGLDSLHSVRKKAKKLRYIYNFLDLVQSIDYSRKSRQYKKIQKDYGDIIDLRDWINETGSLGEDIQDDHDDVKKVRKQLNQRLKRLVKQVEL
;
A
#
# COMPACT_ATOMS: atom_id res chain seq x y z
N MET A 1 33.67 18.44 37.59
CA MET A 1 32.99 18.11 36.31
C MET A 1 32.43 19.40 35.70
N LYS A 2 33.12 20.02 34.73
CA LYS A 2 32.61 21.21 34.02
C LYS A 2 31.95 20.75 32.72
N ARG A 3 30.66 21.05 32.52
CA ARG A 3 29.94 20.77 31.26
C ARG A 3 29.95 22.04 30.40
N GLN A 4 30.44 21.95 29.17
CA GLN A 4 30.26 22.99 28.17
C GLN A 4 29.36 22.44 27.05
N PHE A 5 28.27 23.15 26.76
CA PHE A 5 27.40 22.86 25.63
C PHE A 5 27.72 23.85 24.50
N LYS A 6 28.19 23.34 23.36
CA LYS A 6 28.26 24.12 22.11
C LYS A 6 27.12 23.70 21.20
N LYS A 7 26.32 24.68 20.78
CA LYS A 7 25.18 24.51 19.88
C LYS A 7 25.63 24.89 18.47
N HIS A 8 25.52 23.97 17.51
CA HIS A 8 25.76 24.27 16.11
C HIS A 8 24.44 24.24 15.33
N PHE A 9 24.21 25.26 14.52
CA PHE A 9 23.05 25.36 13.65
C PHE A 9 23.47 25.10 12.21
N SER A 10 22.74 24.22 11.52
CA SER A 10 22.81 24.06 10.07
C SER A 10 21.60 24.78 9.46
N HIS A 11 21.84 25.72 8.55
CA HIS A 11 20.78 26.36 7.76
C HIS A 11 20.48 25.50 6.53
N ASN A 12 19.44 24.68 6.62
CA ASN A 12 18.72 24.21 5.45
C ASN A 12 17.23 24.11 5.80
N SER A 13 16.40 24.73 4.97
CA SER A 13 14.97 24.88 5.18
C SER A 13 14.26 23.53 5.01
N GLU A 14 13.89 22.92 6.13
CA GLU A 14 12.64 22.16 6.41
C GLU A 14 12.82 21.08 7.51
N LEU A 15 14.03 20.85 8.03
CA LEU A 15 14.24 19.98 9.19
C LEU A 15 15.25 20.62 10.17
N LYS A 16 14.80 20.96 11.38
CA LYS A 16 15.70 21.37 12.47
C LYS A 16 16.18 20.12 13.24
N CYS A 17 17.31 19.56 12.82
CA CYS A 17 18.05 18.61 13.66
C CYS A 17 18.89 19.38 14.68
N PHE A 18 18.75 19.05 15.98
CA PHE A 18 19.62 19.57 17.02
C PHE A 18 20.77 18.58 17.25
N PHE A 19 21.99 19.05 17.01
CA PHE A 19 23.19 18.28 17.31
C PHE A 19 23.75 18.74 18.66
N TYR A 20 23.78 17.82 19.64
CA TYR A 20 24.45 18.04 20.91
C TYR A 20 25.73 17.21 20.93
N ARG A 21 26.87 17.90 20.94
CA ARG A 21 28.18 17.25 21.15
C ARG A 21 28.51 17.29 22.64
N LEU A 22 28.38 16.15 23.31
CA LEU A 22 28.78 16.00 24.71
C LEU A 22 30.26 15.61 24.76
N HIS A 23 31.09 16.51 25.29
CA HIS A 23 32.47 16.19 25.62
C HIS A 23 32.54 15.77 27.08
N PHE A 24 32.91 14.51 27.32
CA PHE A 24 33.25 14.01 28.64
C PHE A 24 34.77 14.01 28.78
N HIS A 25 35.29 14.85 29.67
CA HIS A 25 36.65 14.71 30.17
C HIS A 25 36.59 13.87 31.44
N TYR A 26 37.13 12.66 31.36
CA TYR A 26 37.40 11.83 32.52
C TYR A 26 38.89 11.93 32.86
N ASP A 27 39.20 12.50 34.02
CA ASP A 27 40.55 12.43 34.59
C ASP A 27 40.70 11.09 35.30
N PHE A 28 41.17 10.08 34.59
CA PHE A 28 41.56 8.80 35.19
C PHE A 28 43.03 8.90 35.63
N TYR A 29 43.26 9.17 36.92
CA TYR A 29 44.59 9.04 37.52
C TYR A 29 44.66 7.82 38.43
N LYS A 30 45.19 6.71 37.91
CA LYS A 30 46.29 5.90 38.50
C LYS A 30 46.34 4.50 37.91
N LYS A 31 47.60 4.04 37.74
CA LYS A 31 48.11 2.77 37.22
C LYS A 31 48.07 2.65 35.70
N TRP A 32 49.24 2.35 35.13
CA TRP A 32 49.60 2.21 33.71
C TRP A 32 50.02 3.53 33.04
N GLY A 33 51.33 3.76 33.04
CA GLY A 33 51.97 4.96 32.52
C GLY A 33 51.98 5.03 30.99
N SER A 34 50.98 5.70 30.43
CA SER A 34 51.05 6.27 29.07
C SER A 34 50.41 7.66 29.05
N THR A 35 51.17 8.67 28.62
CA THR A 35 50.79 10.09 28.59
C THR A 35 50.20 10.52 27.24
N THR A 36 49.09 9.90 26.82
CA THR A 36 48.30 10.40 25.69
C THR A 36 46.81 10.39 26.03
N PRO A 37 46.12 11.55 26.02
CA PRO A 37 44.70 11.61 26.31
C PRO A 37 43.89 11.02 25.14
N ILE A 38 43.08 10.01 25.42
CA ILE A 38 42.13 9.43 24.46
C ILE A 38 40.83 10.22 24.53
N SER A 39 40.49 10.91 23.45
CA SER A 39 39.20 11.61 23.29
C SER A 39 38.18 10.68 22.64
N LEU A 40 37.21 10.20 23.42
CA LEU A 40 36.02 9.53 22.88
C LEU A 40 34.89 10.54 22.70
N SER A 41 34.45 10.71 21.44
CA SER A 41 33.24 11.49 21.12
C SER A 41 32.09 10.56 20.79
N PHE A 42 31.02 10.65 21.57
CA PHE A 42 29.75 9.97 21.30
C PHE A 42 28.75 10.95 20.69
N TRP A 43 28.06 10.51 19.65
CA TRP A 43 26.91 11.22 19.10
C TRP A 43 25.64 10.64 19.72
N VAL A 44 24.92 11.46 20.48
CA VAL A 44 23.61 11.10 21.02
C VAL A 44 22.57 11.69 20.09
N PHE A 45 21.82 10.82 19.41
CA PHE A 45 20.69 11.20 18.58
C PHE A 45 19.42 11.17 19.41
N THR A 46 18.85 12.34 19.71
CA THR A 46 17.49 12.45 20.22
C THR A 46 16.57 12.86 19.07
N PHE A 47 15.77 11.92 18.57
CA PHE A 47 14.63 12.26 17.73
C PHE A 47 13.55 12.87 18.62
N HIS A 48 13.34 14.18 18.51
CA HIS A 48 12.06 14.75 18.91
C HIS A 48 11.08 14.46 17.78
N VAL A 49 10.31 13.38 17.94
CA VAL A 49 9.06 13.21 17.21
C VAL A 49 8.14 14.31 17.74
N ARG A 50 8.08 15.44 17.03
CA ARG A 50 6.91 16.30 17.11
C ARG A 50 5.73 15.41 16.78
N GLU A 51 4.73 15.36 17.65
CA GLU A 51 3.37 14.98 17.28
C GLU A 51 2.95 15.85 16.10
N ASN A 52 3.24 15.37 14.89
CA ASN A 52 2.64 15.89 13.69
C ASN A 52 1.22 15.34 13.72
N ILE A 53 0.32 16.14 14.29
CA ILE A 53 -1.09 16.11 13.93
C ILE A 53 -1.11 16.24 12.40
N CYS A 54 -1.27 15.10 11.73
CA CYS A 54 -1.43 15.02 10.29
C CYS A 54 -2.72 15.74 9.90
N ASN A 55 -2.63 17.04 9.65
CA ASN A 55 -3.62 17.78 8.88
C ASN A 55 -3.51 17.35 7.41
N LEU A 56 -3.99 16.14 7.13
CA LEU A 56 -4.25 15.68 5.76
C LEU A 56 -5.46 16.45 5.23
N THR A 57 -5.15 17.62 4.67
CA THR A 57 -6.07 18.36 3.82
C THR A 57 -6.20 17.61 2.49
N LEU A 58 -7.22 16.77 2.37
CA LEU A 58 -7.89 16.60 1.09
C LEU A 58 -8.27 18.01 0.64
N LYS A 59 -7.65 18.51 -0.44
CA LYS A 59 -7.85 19.87 -0.98
C LYS A 59 -9.34 20.26 -0.89
N GLY A 60 -9.68 21.12 0.08
CA GLY A 60 -11.00 21.72 0.26
C GLY A 60 -11.89 21.17 1.38
N SER A 61 -11.53 20.10 2.09
CA SER A 61 -12.33 19.58 3.21
C SER A 61 -11.81 20.11 4.54
N VAL A 62 -12.40 21.18 5.06
CA VAL A 62 -12.18 21.60 6.46
C VAL A 62 -12.68 20.46 7.36
N THR A 63 -11.77 19.79 8.07
CA THR A 63 -12.12 18.81 9.10
C THR A 63 -12.75 19.56 10.27
N VAL A 64 -14.07 19.73 10.21
CA VAL A 64 -14.83 20.30 11.31
C VAL A 64 -14.93 19.26 12.41
N LYS A 65 -14.16 19.44 13.48
CA LYS A 65 -14.31 18.62 14.69
C LYS A 65 -15.63 18.98 15.35
N ILE A 66 -16.60 18.08 15.26
CA ILE A 66 -17.92 18.31 15.83
C ILE A 66 -17.84 18.03 17.32
N ILE A 67 -17.93 19.08 18.13
CA ILE A 67 -18.23 18.96 19.55
C ILE A 67 -19.72 18.69 19.64
N SER A 68 -20.15 17.51 20.05
CA SER A 68 -21.56 17.22 20.29
C SER A 68 -21.81 16.89 21.76
N VAL A 69 -22.83 17.52 22.33
CA VAL A 69 -23.28 17.24 23.69
C VAL A 69 -24.81 17.26 23.74
N THR A 70 -25.39 16.38 24.55
CA THR A 70 -26.82 16.38 24.83
C THR A 70 -27.12 17.36 25.95
N ARG A 71 -28.17 18.17 25.80
CA ARG A 71 -28.65 19.13 26.81
C ARG A 71 -30.15 18.93 27.02
N ILE A 72 -30.63 19.28 28.20
CA ILE A 72 -32.05 19.18 28.53
C ILE A 72 -32.63 20.60 28.52
N ILE A 73 -33.81 20.76 27.93
CA ILE A 73 -34.58 22.01 28.02
C ILE A 73 -35.10 22.16 29.45
N ASP A 74 -34.74 23.26 30.11
CA ASP A 74 -35.21 23.54 31.48
C ASP A 74 -36.71 23.92 31.51
N ASP A 75 -37.24 24.05 32.72
CA ASP A 75 -38.64 24.44 32.99
C ASP A 75 -39.01 25.81 32.41
N MET A 76 -38.02 26.64 32.12
CA MET A 76 -38.19 27.95 31.49
C MET A 76 -37.99 27.94 29.97
N GLY A 77 -37.80 26.77 29.35
CA GLY A 77 -37.56 26.66 27.91
C GLY A 77 -36.16 27.09 27.48
N ARG A 78 -35.16 27.01 28.37
CA ARG A 78 -33.79 27.44 28.12
C ARG A 78 -32.84 26.25 27.98
N ILE A 79 -31.74 26.47 27.24
CA ILE A 79 -30.67 25.48 27.07
C ILE A 79 -29.34 26.09 27.50
N VAL A 80 -28.56 25.35 28.29
CA VAL A 80 -27.21 25.75 28.71
C VAL A 80 -26.20 25.56 27.58
N LEU A 81 -25.55 26.64 27.14
CA LEU A 81 -24.39 26.59 26.26
C LEU A 81 -23.09 26.33 27.05
N PRO A 82 -22.41 25.20 26.79
CA PRO A 82 -21.14 24.87 27.41
C PRO A 82 -20.08 25.95 27.21
N SER A 83 -19.19 26.12 28.18
CA SER A 83 -18.12 27.13 28.11
C SER A 83 -17.20 26.95 26.90
N ASN A 84 -16.93 25.71 26.47
CA ASN A 84 -16.17 25.43 25.26
C ASN A 84 -16.90 25.81 23.97
N ALA A 85 -18.23 25.62 23.89
CA ALA A 85 -19.03 26.08 22.75
C ALA A 85 -19.07 27.61 22.67
N ARG A 86 -19.22 28.28 23.82
CA ARG A 86 -19.18 29.75 23.89
C ARG A 86 -17.84 30.33 23.43
N LYS A 87 -16.73 29.74 23.88
CA LYS A 87 -15.37 30.09 23.43
C LYS A 87 -15.18 29.85 21.93
N ALA A 88 -15.67 28.72 21.41
CA ALA A 88 -15.53 28.39 19.99
C ALA A 88 -16.28 29.36 19.07
N LEU A 89 -17.38 29.95 19.55
CA LEU A 89 -18.18 30.93 18.83
C LEU A 89 -17.70 32.38 18.99
N ASN A 90 -16.65 32.59 19.79
CA ASN A 90 -16.21 33.92 20.21
C ASN A 90 -17.37 34.77 20.76
N LEU A 91 -18.21 34.18 21.61
CA LEU A 91 -19.29 34.89 22.29
C LEU A 91 -18.67 35.70 23.44
N GLU A 92 -18.07 36.84 23.07
CA GLU A 92 -17.62 37.88 24.01
C GLU A 92 -18.81 38.76 24.46
N GLU A 93 -19.92 38.72 23.73
CA GLU A 93 -21.11 39.54 23.92
C GLU A 93 -22.25 38.76 24.61
N ASP A 94 -23.14 39.48 25.30
CA ASP A 94 -24.30 38.93 26.04
C ASP A 94 -25.42 38.43 25.12
N TYR A 95 -25.18 38.26 23.82
CA TYR A 95 -26.17 37.78 22.87
C TYR A 95 -25.56 36.89 21.78
N LEU A 96 -26.43 36.14 21.10
CA LEU A 96 -26.11 35.42 19.88
C LEU A 96 -27.18 35.66 18.82
N ILE A 97 -26.85 35.34 17.57
CA ILE A 97 -27.77 35.43 16.45
C ILE A 97 -28.36 34.06 16.18
N MET A 98 -29.67 33.92 16.37
CA MET A 98 -30.41 32.66 16.21
C MET A 98 -31.24 32.64 14.93
N ARG A 99 -31.21 31.51 14.22
CA ARG A 99 -32.02 31.23 13.02
C ARG A 99 -32.65 29.85 13.12
N ILE A 100 -33.92 29.72 12.75
CA ILE A 100 -34.52 28.40 12.52
C ILE A 100 -34.36 28.03 11.05
N ASP A 101 -34.00 26.78 10.78
CA ASP A 101 -34.16 26.18 9.48
C ASP A 101 -35.28 25.14 9.53
N ASN A 102 -36.45 25.58 9.05
CA ASN A 102 -37.69 24.81 9.06
C ASN A 102 -37.61 23.51 8.24
N LYS A 103 -36.69 23.41 7.27
CA LYS A 103 -36.60 22.20 6.43
C LYS A 103 -35.93 21.04 7.15
N LYS A 104 -35.05 21.36 8.09
CA LYS A 104 -34.21 20.39 8.80
C LYS A 104 -34.58 20.25 10.29
N HIS A 105 -35.59 21.00 10.75
CA HIS A 105 -36.04 21.00 12.16
C HIS A 105 -34.89 21.23 13.15
N HIS A 106 -34.03 22.21 12.86
CA HIS A 106 -32.91 22.59 13.72
C HIS A 106 -32.80 24.12 13.89
N ILE A 107 -32.20 24.54 15.01
CA ILE A 107 -31.90 25.93 15.31
C ILE A 107 -30.40 26.14 15.12
N LYS A 108 -30.03 27.09 14.26
CA LYS A 108 -28.65 27.53 14.07
C LYS A 108 -28.40 28.78 14.89
N PHE A 109 -27.21 28.88 15.47
CA PHE A 109 -26.76 30.08 16.17
C PHE A 109 -25.30 30.43 15.88
N SER A 110 -24.99 31.71 15.80
CA SER A 110 -23.66 32.25 15.51
C SER A 110 -23.45 33.59 16.21
N SER A 111 -22.22 34.07 16.30
CA SER A 111 -21.91 35.42 16.82
C SER A 111 -22.29 36.54 15.83
N SER A 112 -22.43 36.23 14.53
CA SER A 112 -22.72 37.22 13.50
C SER A 112 -23.64 36.70 12.38
N GLY A 113 -24.18 37.62 11.59
CA GLY A 113 -25.03 37.37 10.42
C GLY A 113 -26.50 37.77 10.58
N ARG A 114 -27.39 37.27 9.71
CA ARG A 114 -28.85 37.48 9.79
C ARG A 114 -29.48 36.70 10.94
N GLY A 115 -30.59 37.11 11.51
CA GLY A 115 -31.32 36.30 12.51
C GLY A 115 -31.88 37.15 13.63
N LYS A 116 -32.40 36.49 14.66
CA LYS A 116 -32.88 37.16 15.86
C LYS A 116 -31.76 37.19 16.89
N GLU A 117 -31.45 38.36 17.42
CA GLU A 117 -30.57 38.49 18.58
C GLU A 117 -31.27 37.89 19.81
N VAL A 118 -30.58 36.98 20.48
CA VAL A 118 -31.07 36.27 21.66
C VAL A 118 -30.06 36.47 22.78
N PRO A 119 -30.47 37.03 23.93
CA PRO A 119 -29.56 37.24 25.04
C PRO A 119 -29.14 35.91 25.67
N ILE A 120 -27.90 35.85 26.15
CA ILE A 120 -27.31 34.76 26.90
C ILE A 120 -27.29 35.21 28.38
N ASP A 121 -27.84 34.41 29.28
CA ASP A 121 -27.81 34.76 30.71
C ASP A 121 -26.41 34.53 31.34
N GLU A 122 -26.23 35.00 32.57
CA GLU A 122 -24.96 34.85 33.33
C GLU A 122 -24.51 33.38 33.48
N SER A 123 -25.46 32.44 33.42
CA SER A 123 -25.20 31.00 33.47
C SER A 123 -24.89 30.39 32.10
N GLY A 124 -24.90 31.19 31.03
CA GLY A 124 -24.70 30.74 29.66
C GLY A 124 -25.92 30.07 29.04
N ARG A 125 -27.14 30.29 29.55
CA ARG A 125 -28.37 29.73 28.99
C ARG A 125 -28.97 30.64 27.93
N ILE A 126 -29.59 30.01 26.94
CA ILE A 126 -30.28 30.70 25.86
C ILE A 126 -31.78 30.36 25.90
N PRO A 127 -32.68 31.35 25.90
CA PRO A 127 -34.11 31.11 25.84
C PRO A 127 -34.55 30.69 24.44
N ILE A 128 -35.30 29.59 24.33
CA ILE A 128 -35.96 29.16 23.10
C ILE A 128 -37.40 29.68 23.16
N SER A 129 -37.85 30.40 22.13
CA SER A 129 -39.22 30.92 22.17
C SER A 129 -40.24 29.76 22.16
N PRO A 130 -41.40 29.91 22.83
CA PRO A 130 -42.47 28.91 22.78
C PRO A 130 -42.90 28.56 21.36
N ASP A 131 -42.93 29.53 20.45
CA ASP A 131 -43.23 29.28 19.03
C ASP A 131 -42.23 28.32 18.39
N TYR A 132 -40.96 28.40 18.77
CA TYR A 132 -39.90 27.57 18.21
C TYR A 132 -39.96 26.16 18.80
N MET A 133 -40.20 26.06 20.12
CA MET A 133 -40.45 24.78 20.79
C MET A 133 -41.65 24.04 20.18
N ASN A 134 -42.78 24.72 20.03
CA ASN A 134 -44.00 24.16 19.43
C ASN A 134 -43.77 23.68 17.99
N LYS A 135 -43.04 24.45 17.18
CA LYS A 135 -42.71 24.09 15.78
C LYS A 135 -41.80 22.88 15.67
N LEU A 136 -40.90 22.71 16.63
CA LEU A 136 -39.93 21.61 16.66
C LEU A 136 -40.44 20.39 17.43
N GLY A 137 -41.62 20.49 18.06
CA GLY A 137 -42.16 19.46 18.94
C GLY A 137 -41.30 19.25 20.19
N TRP A 138 -40.65 20.30 20.68
CA TRP A 138 -39.83 20.25 21.88
C TRP A 138 -40.63 20.69 23.10
N GLU A 139 -40.46 19.97 24.18
CA GLU A 139 -41.05 20.25 25.49
C GLU A 139 -39.98 20.31 26.59
N THR A 140 -40.34 20.81 27.77
CA THR A 140 -39.48 20.75 28.95
C THR A 140 -39.04 19.31 29.21
N GLY A 141 -37.75 19.11 29.48
CA GLY A 141 -37.17 17.78 29.64
C GLY A 141 -36.71 17.13 28.32
N THR A 142 -37.00 17.71 27.15
CA THR A 142 -36.51 17.17 25.87
C THR A 142 -34.99 17.21 25.83
N GLU A 143 -34.39 16.08 25.45
CA GLU A 143 -32.97 15.99 25.13
C GLU A 143 -32.68 16.61 23.76
N ILE A 144 -31.85 17.65 23.74
CA ILE A 144 -31.45 18.38 22.56
C ILE A 144 -29.97 18.18 22.31
N GLY A 145 -29.67 17.75 21.09
CA GLY A 145 -28.32 17.70 20.57
C GLY A 145 -27.80 19.09 20.25
N LEU A 146 -26.79 19.53 21.00
CA LEU A 146 -25.99 20.70 20.69
C LEU A 146 -24.75 20.24 19.93
N PHE A 147 -24.49 20.79 18.74
CA PHE A 147 -23.25 20.51 18.03
C PHE A 147 -22.68 21.71 17.26
N MET A 148 -21.36 21.73 17.13
CA MET A 148 -20.63 22.81 16.43
C MET A 148 -20.30 22.41 14.98
N GLN A 149 -20.64 23.28 14.03
CA GLN A 149 -20.27 23.18 12.61
C GLN A 149 -19.51 24.44 12.15
N GLY A 150 -18.19 24.46 12.33
CA GLY A 150 -17.38 25.64 12.05
C GLY A 150 -17.67 26.73 13.08
N GLU A 151 -18.03 27.92 12.61
CA GLU A 151 -18.42 29.07 13.44
C GLU A 151 -19.94 29.14 13.70
N GLU A 152 -20.69 28.11 13.31
CA GLU A 152 -22.12 27.99 13.63
C GLU A 152 -22.32 26.86 14.65
N GLY A 153 -23.12 27.10 15.68
CA GLY A 153 -23.68 26.07 16.52
C GLY A 153 -25.07 25.65 16.02
N VAL A 154 -25.44 24.40 16.27
CA VAL A 154 -26.72 23.82 15.86
C VAL A 154 -27.35 23.09 17.05
N LEU A 155 -28.62 23.38 17.32
CA LEU A 155 -29.50 22.62 18.21
C LEU A 155 -30.46 21.78 17.37
N GLN A 156 -30.53 20.48 17.62
CA GLN A 156 -31.47 19.58 16.96
C GLN A 156 -31.99 18.52 17.96
N GLY A 157 -33.13 17.91 17.69
CA GLY A 157 -33.78 16.99 18.62
C GLY A 157 -32.98 15.74 19.00
N ASN A 158 -31.93 15.38 18.25
CA ASN A 158 -31.03 14.28 18.60
C ASN A 158 -29.57 14.70 18.40
N ALA A 159 -28.70 14.52 19.39
CA ALA A 159 -27.27 14.74 19.20
C ALA A 159 -26.76 13.86 18.04
N PRO A 160 -25.96 14.38 17.09
CA PRO A 160 -25.26 13.51 16.17
C PRO A 160 -24.43 12.53 17.00
N SER A 161 -24.48 11.26 16.61
CA SER A 161 -23.75 10.18 17.27
C SER A 161 -23.02 9.35 16.22
N CYS A 162 -21.97 8.67 16.67
CA CYS A 162 -21.23 7.74 15.86
C CYS A 162 -22.16 6.60 15.44
N VAL A 163 -22.30 6.38 14.13
CA VAL A 163 -23.14 5.31 13.59
C VAL A 163 -22.70 3.90 14.01
N ILE A 164 -21.46 3.76 14.50
CA ILE A 164 -20.87 2.48 14.91
C ILE A 164 -21.08 2.22 16.41
N CYS A 165 -20.67 3.15 17.28
CA CYS A 165 -20.68 2.94 18.73
C CYS A 165 -21.65 3.82 19.51
N GLY A 166 -22.36 4.74 18.85
CA GLY A 166 -23.28 5.68 19.50
C GLY A 166 -22.61 6.84 20.25
N SER A 167 -21.27 6.90 20.33
CA SER A 167 -20.56 8.01 20.96
C SER A 167 -20.87 9.35 20.28
N ASN A 168 -21.07 10.41 21.05
CA ASN A 168 -21.22 11.79 20.55
C ASN A 168 -19.91 12.60 20.60
N GLN A 169 -18.79 11.95 20.92
CA GLN A 169 -17.49 12.61 21.06
C GLN A 169 -16.63 12.45 19.80
N ALA A 170 -15.82 13.49 19.52
CA ALA A 170 -14.82 13.49 18.44
C ALA A 170 -15.39 13.01 17.09
N LEU A 171 -16.57 13.49 16.73
CA LEU A 171 -17.26 13.07 15.51
C LEU A 171 -16.66 13.72 14.27
N LEU A 172 -16.47 12.88 13.26
CA LEU A 172 -16.06 13.26 11.91
C LEU A 172 -17.18 12.91 10.93
N LEU A 173 -17.50 13.84 10.03
CA LEU A 173 -18.47 13.61 8.98
C LEU A 173 -17.81 12.84 7.82
N VAL A 174 -18.13 11.56 7.68
CA VAL A 174 -17.66 10.71 6.59
C VAL A 174 -18.82 10.50 5.61
N LYS A 175 -18.70 11.10 4.41
CA LYS A 175 -19.78 11.18 3.42
C LYS A 175 -21.04 11.87 3.98
N LYS A 176 -21.99 11.11 4.53
CA LYS A 176 -23.26 11.61 5.10
C LYS A 176 -23.53 11.09 6.52
N THR A 177 -22.55 10.41 7.12
CA THR A 177 -22.68 9.76 8.43
C THR A 177 -21.59 10.24 9.37
N HIS A 178 -21.89 10.31 10.67
CA HIS A 178 -20.90 10.66 11.68
C HIS A 178 -20.22 9.41 12.22
N VAL A 179 -18.89 9.45 12.35
CA VAL A 179 -18.07 8.40 12.96
C VAL A 179 -17.10 9.05 13.93
N CYS A 180 -16.94 8.51 15.14
CA CYS A 180 -15.96 9.05 16.09
C CYS A 180 -14.53 8.67 15.69
N GLU A 181 -13.56 9.49 16.10
CA GLU A 181 -12.12 9.25 15.90
C GLU A 181 -11.72 7.83 16.38
N ASP A 182 -12.21 7.36 17.53
CA ASP A 182 -11.89 6.03 18.08
C ASP A 182 -12.35 4.88 17.17
N CYS A 183 -13.56 4.95 16.63
CA CYS A 183 -14.08 3.95 15.71
C CYS A 183 -13.32 3.94 14.37
N ILE A 184 -12.90 5.11 13.89
CA ILE A 184 -12.04 5.21 12.70
C ILE A 184 -10.67 4.59 12.98
N HIS A 185 -10.09 4.87 14.14
CA HIS A 185 -8.79 4.32 14.54
C HIS A 185 -8.84 2.80 14.65
N THR A 186 -9.79 2.28 15.44
CA THR A 186 -10.02 0.85 15.66
C THR A 186 -10.28 0.14 14.34
N GLY A 187 -11.12 0.71 13.46
CA GLY A 187 -11.39 0.15 12.15
C GLY A 187 -10.16 0.14 11.23
N THR A 188 -9.32 1.17 11.30
CA THR A 188 -8.06 1.25 10.54
C THR A 188 -7.06 0.21 11.03
N GLU A 189 -6.94 0.01 12.35
CA GLU A 189 -6.07 -1.02 12.93
C GLU A 189 -6.53 -2.42 12.56
N ALA A 190 -7.81 -2.74 12.75
CA ALA A 190 -8.37 -4.02 12.35
C ALA A 190 -8.20 -4.30 10.85
N SER A 191 -8.28 -3.26 10.00
CA SER A 191 -7.96 -3.37 8.58
C SER A 191 -6.49 -3.69 8.38
N ALA A 192 -5.58 -2.89 8.95
CA ALA A 192 -4.13 -3.09 8.81
C ALA A 192 -3.67 -4.47 9.31
N GLU A 193 -4.25 -4.98 10.39
CA GLU A 193 -4.00 -6.33 10.91
C GLU A 193 -4.37 -7.42 9.90
N LYS A 194 -5.55 -7.32 9.27
CA LYS A 194 -5.96 -8.27 8.21
C LYS A 194 -5.00 -8.27 7.03
N TRP A 195 -4.58 -7.08 6.59
CA TRP A 195 -3.57 -6.94 5.53
C TRP A 195 -2.23 -7.55 5.97
N SER A 196 -1.80 -7.28 7.19
CA SER A 196 -0.55 -7.76 7.77
C SER A 196 -0.53 -9.29 7.83
N ALA A 197 -1.60 -9.93 8.32
CA ALA A 197 -1.70 -11.38 8.41
C ALA A 197 -1.47 -12.05 7.05
N VAL A 198 -2.23 -11.67 6.01
CA VAL A 198 -2.13 -12.28 4.67
C VAL A 198 -0.78 -11.99 4.02
N LEU A 199 -0.22 -10.79 4.20
CA LEU A 199 1.10 -10.45 3.68
C LEU A 199 2.22 -11.21 4.39
N ASN A 200 2.12 -11.38 5.72
CA ASN A 200 3.10 -12.11 6.51
C ASN A 200 3.12 -13.60 6.17
N ASP A 201 1.96 -14.23 5.99
CA ASP A 201 1.88 -15.62 5.55
C ASP A 201 2.60 -15.79 4.20
N LEU A 202 2.31 -14.91 3.25
CA LEU A 202 2.96 -14.91 1.93
C LEU A 202 4.48 -14.67 2.03
N PHE A 203 4.91 -13.83 2.96
CA PHE A 203 6.32 -13.55 3.23
C PHE A 203 7.04 -14.75 3.85
N GLN A 204 6.44 -15.43 4.82
CA GLN A 204 7.03 -16.60 5.46
C GLN A 204 7.18 -17.75 4.45
N GLU A 205 6.14 -18.02 3.66
CA GLU A 205 6.25 -19.00 2.57
C GLU A 205 7.36 -18.62 1.57
N TYR A 206 7.46 -17.33 1.20
CA TYR A 206 8.51 -16.87 0.30
C TYR A 206 9.90 -17.11 0.88
N LYS A 207 10.13 -16.79 2.16
CA LYS A 207 11.41 -17.01 2.85
C LYS A 207 11.77 -18.50 2.87
N GLN A 208 10.84 -19.35 3.27
CA GLN A 208 11.04 -20.81 3.29
C GLN A 208 11.44 -21.35 1.91
N TYR A 209 10.75 -20.91 0.84
CA TYR A 209 11.11 -21.33 -0.51
C TYR A 209 12.44 -20.74 -0.98
N CYS A 210 12.84 -19.54 -0.53
CA CYS A 210 14.18 -19.01 -0.82
C CYS A 210 15.29 -19.84 -0.17
N GLU A 211 15.09 -20.27 1.09
CA GLU A 211 16.01 -21.14 1.81
C GLU A 211 16.10 -22.53 1.15
N ALA A 212 14.96 -23.09 0.71
CA ALA A 212 14.93 -24.36 0.00
C ALA A 212 15.52 -24.25 -1.42
N ALA A 213 15.31 -23.13 -2.11
CA ALA A 213 15.77 -22.94 -3.49
C ALA A 213 17.30 -23.03 -3.66
N VAL A 214 18.09 -22.74 -2.61
CA VAL A 214 19.57 -22.82 -2.66
C VAL A 214 20.11 -24.24 -2.41
N THR A 215 19.28 -25.18 -1.97
CA THR A 215 19.68 -26.59 -1.80
C THR A 215 19.60 -27.36 -3.11
N PHE A 216 18.78 -26.88 -4.05
CA PHE A 216 18.47 -27.53 -5.33
C PHE A 216 17.92 -28.96 -5.21
N THR A 217 17.37 -29.33 -4.05
CA THR A 217 16.77 -30.66 -3.83
C THR A 217 15.47 -30.84 -4.62
N ASN A 218 14.74 -29.74 -4.85
CA ASN A 218 13.51 -29.74 -5.62
C ASN A 218 13.47 -28.50 -6.53
N THR A 219 13.39 -28.72 -7.84
CA THR A 219 13.34 -27.63 -8.85
C THR A 219 12.11 -26.74 -8.71
N GLU A 220 11.05 -27.25 -8.08
CA GLU A 220 9.83 -26.48 -7.83
C GLU A 220 10.05 -25.39 -6.77
N ASP A 221 11.04 -25.51 -5.87
CA ASP A 221 11.30 -24.50 -4.83
C ASP A 221 11.72 -23.16 -5.44
N VAL A 222 12.56 -23.18 -6.48
CA VAL A 222 12.93 -21.98 -7.26
C VAL A 222 11.67 -21.36 -7.89
N HIS A 223 10.79 -22.18 -8.47
CA HIS A 223 9.54 -21.70 -9.06
C HIS A 223 8.60 -21.05 -8.03
N LYS A 224 8.44 -21.70 -6.87
CA LYS A 224 7.59 -21.20 -5.77
C LYS A 224 8.17 -19.92 -5.19
N ALA A 225 9.46 -19.86 -4.86
CA ALA A 225 10.15 -18.66 -4.41
C ALA A 225 9.93 -17.50 -5.40
N ARG A 226 10.20 -17.74 -6.70
CA ARG A 226 10.02 -16.73 -7.75
C ARG A 226 8.58 -16.24 -7.85
N THR A 227 7.60 -17.15 -7.73
CA THR A 227 6.18 -16.81 -7.82
C THR A 227 5.70 -16.03 -6.61
N LYS A 228 6.07 -16.44 -5.39
CA LYS A 228 5.69 -15.79 -4.13
C LYS A 228 6.36 -14.40 -4.01
N GLY A 229 7.65 -14.29 -4.31
CA GLY A 229 8.36 -13.01 -4.36
C GLY A 229 7.77 -12.02 -5.38
N ARG A 230 7.36 -12.50 -6.57
CA ARG A 230 6.67 -11.66 -7.57
C ARG A 230 5.30 -11.17 -7.06
N ARG A 231 4.57 -12.00 -6.30
CA ARG A 231 3.30 -11.61 -5.67
C ARG A 231 3.55 -10.53 -4.62
N LEU A 232 4.45 -10.77 -3.66
CA LEU A 232 4.84 -9.78 -2.64
C LEU A 232 5.18 -8.44 -3.27
N ARG A 233 6.10 -8.43 -4.24
CA ARG A 233 6.52 -7.21 -4.95
C ARG A 233 5.36 -6.48 -5.62
N THR A 234 4.37 -7.21 -6.15
CA THR A 234 3.18 -6.62 -6.78
C THR A 234 2.25 -6.02 -5.72
N LEU A 235 2.07 -6.71 -4.59
CA LEU A 235 1.15 -6.31 -3.53
C LEU A 235 1.68 -5.11 -2.75
N ILE A 236 2.97 -5.09 -2.37
CA ILE A 236 3.56 -3.92 -1.71
C ILE A 236 3.52 -2.69 -2.64
N GLN A 237 3.71 -2.89 -3.95
CA GLN A 237 3.56 -1.82 -4.92
C GLN A 237 2.10 -1.32 -5.03
N PHE A 238 1.13 -2.23 -4.90
CA PHE A 238 -0.29 -1.89 -4.96
C PHE A 238 -0.72 -1.03 -3.78
N ILE A 239 -0.23 -1.30 -2.57
CA ILE A 239 -0.51 -0.51 -1.36
C ILE A 239 0.28 0.81 -1.27
N GLY A 240 1.10 1.12 -2.27
CA GLY A 240 1.77 2.42 -2.39
C GLY A 240 3.28 2.43 -2.13
N ILE A 241 3.91 1.28 -1.85
CA ILE A 241 5.38 1.22 -1.74
C ILE A 241 6.02 1.50 -3.10
N LYS A 242 6.91 2.50 -3.12
CA LYS A 242 7.63 2.93 -4.33
C LYS A 242 8.76 1.96 -4.69
N LYS A 243 9.24 2.02 -5.94
CA LYS A 243 10.29 1.11 -6.44
C LYS A 243 11.65 1.37 -5.79
N GLU A 244 11.84 2.56 -5.27
CA GLU A 244 13.07 3.01 -4.62
C GLU A 244 13.19 2.48 -3.20
N HIS A 245 12.08 1.99 -2.63
CA HIS A 245 12.02 1.43 -1.29
C HIS A 245 12.96 0.22 -1.12
N PRO A 246 13.72 0.11 -0.02
CA PRO A 246 14.66 -1.00 0.20
C PRO A 246 14.04 -2.38 0.04
N LEU A 247 12.86 -2.64 0.63
CA LEU A 247 12.17 -3.93 0.48
C LEU A 247 11.84 -4.27 -0.98
N TYR A 248 11.43 -3.27 -1.77
CA TYR A 248 11.13 -3.49 -3.19
C TYR A 248 12.40 -3.85 -3.96
N LYS A 249 13.52 -3.19 -3.66
CA LYS A 249 14.82 -3.45 -4.28
C LYS A 249 15.32 -4.86 -3.96
N CYS A 250 15.32 -5.27 -2.69
CA CYS A 250 15.70 -6.64 -2.28
C CYS A 250 14.84 -7.70 -2.96
N LEU A 251 13.51 -7.53 -2.95
CA LEU A 251 12.58 -8.45 -3.64
C LEU A 251 12.81 -8.47 -5.16
N LYS A 252 13.25 -7.37 -5.76
CA LYS A 252 13.58 -7.31 -7.18
C LYS A 252 14.87 -8.07 -7.46
N GLU A 253 15.91 -7.80 -6.70
CA GLU A 253 17.21 -8.45 -6.86
C GLU A 253 17.10 -9.98 -6.71
N ALA A 254 16.46 -10.45 -5.65
CA ALA A 254 16.19 -11.87 -5.47
C ALA A 254 15.35 -12.46 -6.62
N HIS A 255 14.36 -11.71 -7.12
CA HIS A 255 13.55 -12.15 -8.26
C HIS A 255 14.35 -12.32 -9.55
N ASP A 256 15.33 -11.47 -9.77
CA ASP A 256 16.14 -11.46 -10.98
C ASP A 256 17.12 -12.65 -10.96
N ILE A 257 17.73 -12.98 -9.81
CA ILE A 257 18.64 -14.14 -9.66
C ILE A 257 17.89 -15.48 -9.67
N LEU A 258 16.77 -15.58 -8.93
CA LEU A 258 15.83 -16.71 -9.07
C LEU A 258 15.30 -16.84 -10.50
N GLY A 259 15.35 -15.74 -11.25
CA GLY A 259 14.86 -15.67 -12.60
C GLY A 259 15.65 -16.53 -13.57
N LYS A 260 16.97 -16.41 -13.52
CA LYS A 260 17.92 -17.09 -14.39
C LYS A 260 17.76 -18.61 -14.30
N VAL A 261 17.94 -19.17 -13.09
CA VAL A 261 17.79 -20.62 -12.84
C VAL A 261 16.43 -21.15 -13.31
N ARG A 262 15.35 -20.39 -13.06
CA ARG A 262 13.99 -20.83 -13.46
C ARG A 262 13.78 -20.78 -14.97
N GLU A 263 14.45 -19.89 -15.69
CA GLU A 263 14.37 -19.83 -17.15
C GLU A 263 15.02 -21.08 -17.75
N ASP A 264 16.19 -21.48 -17.25
CA ASP A 264 16.86 -22.72 -17.67
C ASP A 264 16.03 -23.96 -17.32
N ASP A 265 15.50 -24.06 -16.09
CA ASP A 265 14.67 -25.20 -15.67
C ASP A 265 13.41 -25.36 -16.55
N VAL A 266 12.81 -24.26 -16.99
CA VAL A 266 11.64 -24.29 -17.90
C VAL A 266 12.06 -24.73 -19.30
N PHE A 267 13.20 -24.23 -19.77
CA PHE A 267 13.71 -24.60 -21.09
C PHE A 267 14.05 -26.09 -21.15
N ILE A 268 14.80 -26.59 -20.17
CA ILE A 268 15.19 -28.01 -20.06
C ILE A 268 13.95 -28.92 -20.01
N ASP A 269 12.99 -28.68 -19.11
CA ASP A 269 11.76 -29.50 -18.99
C ASP A 269 10.91 -29.49 -20.27
N ALA A 270 10.91 -28.37 -21.00
CA ALA A 270 10.19 -28.30 -22.27
C ALA A 270 10.90 -29.07 -23.38
N PHE A 271 12.22 -28.96 -23.45
CA PHE A 271 13.02 -29.57 -24.52
C PHE A 271 13.22 -31.06 -24.31
N ASP A 272 13.21 -31.53 -23.07
CA ASP A 272 13.21 -32.96 -22.75
C ASP A 272 11.98 -33.66 -23.34
N LYS A 273 10.80 -33.06 -23.19
CA LYS A 273 9.54 -33.55 -23.79
C LYS A 273 9.55 -33.54 -25.32
N GLU A 274 10.20 -32.54 -25.93
CA GLU A 274 10.36 -32.48 -27.38
C GLU A 274 11.38 -33.53 -27.86
N ALA A 275 12.44 -33.82 -27.09
CA ALA A 275 13.43 -34.84 -27.42
C ALA A 275 12.83 -36.26 -27.48
N GLU A 276 11.83 -36.56 -26.64
CA GLU A 276 11.15 -37.86 -26.64
C GLU A 276 10.29 -38.11 -27.89
N ASN A 277 9.73 -37.04 -28.47
CA ASN A 277 8.61 -37.15 -29.42
C ASN A 277 8.93 -36.60 -30.82
N ASN A 278 10.15 -36.13 -31.05
CA ASN A 278 10.53 -35.42 -32.26
C ASN A 278 11.72 -36.09 -32.98
N GLN A 279 11.70 -36.03 -34.31
CA GLN A 279 12.76 -36.59 -35.16
C GLN A 279 14.13 -35.94 -34.95
N TYR A 280 14.19 -34.77 -34.30
CA TYR A 280 15.42 -34.06 -33.93
C TYR A 280 15.87 -34.34 -32.49
N SER A 281 15.57 -35.54 -31.96
CA SER A 281 15.84 -35.93 -30.57
C SER A 281 17.28 -35.62 -30.11
N GLU A 282 18.27 -36.00 -30.91
CA GLU A 282 19.69 -35.75 -30.59
C GLU A 282 20.03 -34.26 -30.52
N LEU A 283 19.45 -33.44 -31.40
CA LEU A 283 19.67 -31.99 -31.37
C LEU A 283 19.03 -31.35 -30.12
N TYR A 284 17.83 -31.79 -29.73
CA TYR A 284 17.21 -31.35 -28.49
C TYR A 284 18.06 -31.72 -27.26
N ARG A 285 18.67 -32.92 -27.24
CA ARG A 285 19.61 -33.32 -26.19
C ARG A 285 20.85 -32.42 -26.13
N LYS A 286 21.39 -32.01 -27.28
CA LYS A 286 22.50 -31.04 -27.33
C LYS A 286 22.12 -29.68 -26.75
N PHE A 287 20.91 -29.18 -27.04
CA PHE A 287 20.40 -27.95 -26.42
C PHE A 287 20.23 -28.09 -24.91
N ILE A 288 19.69 -29.23 -24.45
CA ILE A 288 19.52 -29.51 -23.01
C ILE A 288 20.89 -29.49 -22.32
N GLN A 289 21.89 -30.21 -22.87
CA GLN A 289 23.23 -30.25 -22.29
C GLN A 289 23.81 -28.84 -22.11
N LYS A 290 23.66 -27.96 -23.12
CA LYS A 290 24.13 -26.57 -23.02
C LYS A 290 23.38 -25.76 -21.99
N ALA A 291 22.05 -25.88 -21.94
CA ALA A 291 21.26 -25.22 -20.91
C ALA A 291 21.58 -25.74 -19.50
N GLU A 292 22.00 -26.99 -19.34
CA GLU A 292 22.44 -27.54 -18.05
C GLU A 292 23.78 -26.95 -17.58
N GLU A 293 24.71 -26.72 -18.50
CA GLU A 293 25.97 -26.02 -18.24
C GLU A 293 25.69 -24.60 -17.72
N GLU A 294 24.87 -23.81 -18.43
CA GLU A 294 24.48 -22.45 -18.02
C GLU A 294 23.70 -22.44 -16.70
N ARG A 295 22.78 -23.40 -16.52
CA ARG A 295 22.01 -23.54 -15.28
C ARG A 295 22.91 -23.73 -14.07
N GLU A 296 23.99 -24.52 -14.19
CA GLU A 296 24.90 -24.74 -13.08
C GLU A 296 25.64 -23.45 -12.68
N GLU A 297 26.02 -22.61 -13.64
CA GLU A 297 26.56 -21.27 -13.36
C GLU A 297 25.54 -20.40 -12.61
N HIS A 298 24.29 -20.37 -13.09
CA HIS A 298 23.21 -19.62 -12.44
C HIS A 298 22.86 -20.16 -11.04
N ARG A 299 22.93 -21.48 -10.83
CA ARG A 299 22.73 -22.10 -9.50
C ARG A 299 23.84 -21.71 -8.54
N ASN A 300 25.09 -21.69 -9.00
CA ASN A 300 26.21 -21.23 -8.18
C ASN A 300 26.05 -19.74 -7.82
N GLU A 301 25.63 -18.88 -8.76
CA GLU A 301 25.29 -17.49 -8.47
C GLU A 301 24.15 -17.36 -7.44
N LEU A 302 23.07 -18.13 -7.61
CA LEU A 302 21.92 -18.15 -6.70
C LEU A 302 22.35 -18.53 -5.28
N LYS A 303 23.11 -19.62 -5.14
CA LYS A 303 23.58 -20.15 -3.86
C LYS A 303 24.45 -19.15 -3.10
N GLN A 304 25.27 -18.38 -3.83
CA GLN A 304 26.11 -17.35 -3.24
C GLN A 304 25.32 -16.11 -2.86
N LYS A 305 24.47 -15.58 -3.77
CA LYS A 305 23.87 -14.25 -3.59
C LYS A 305 22.54 -14.26 -2.82
N LEU A 306 21.67 -15.24 -3.04
CA LEU A 306 20.32 -15.22 -2.48
C LEU A 306 20.31 -15.18 -0.94
N PRO A 307 21.16 -15.93 -0.20
CA PRO A 307 21.22 -15.86 1.26
C PRO A 307 21.65 -14.48 1.80
N HIS A 308 22.37 -13.69 1.00
CA HIS A 308 22.76 -12.33 1.38
C HIS A 308 21.67 -11.29 1.05
N ILE A 309 20.75 -11.60 0.15
CA ILE A 309 19.64 -10.70 -0.22
C ILE A 309 18.43 -10.93 0.68
N ILE A 310 18.15 -12.20 1.01
CA ILE A 310 17.03 -12.65 1.84
C ILE A 310 17.60 -13.11 3.19
N ASP A 311 18.25 -12.19 3.87
CA ASP A 311 18.92 -12.41 5.15
C ASP A 311 18.04 -11.98 6.35
N ASP A 312 18.65 -11.97 7.52
CA ASP A 312 18.00 -11.49 8.74
C ASP A 312 17.74 -9.98 8.71
N GLU A 313 18.57 -9.20 8.00
CA GLU A 313 18.33 -7.76 7.83
C GLU A 313 17.07 -7.52 6.99
N PHE A 314 16.88 -8.27 5.89
CA PHE A 314 15.66 -8.23 5.10
C PHE A 314 14.44 -8.63 5.94
N SER A 315 14.56 -9.64 6.79
CA SER A 315 13.50 -10.06 7.71
C SER A 315 13.15 -8.96 8.73
N ALA A 316 14.16 -8.28 9.28
CA ALA A 316 13.97 -7.15 10.18
C ALA A 316 13.29 -5.97 9.48
N ARG A 317 13.72 -5.63 8.25
CA ARG A 317 13.08 -4.58 7.43
C ARG A 317 11.61 -4.92 7.13
N TRP A 318 11.30 -6.19 6.85
CA TRP A 318 9.92 -6.63 6.62
C TRP A 318 9.07 -6.44 7.87
N LYS A 319 9.62 -6.79 9.06
CA LYS A 319 8.95 -6.58 10.35
C LYS A 319 8.68 -5.10 10.62
N THR A 320 9.68 -4.23 10.44
CA THR A 320 9.52 -2.77 10.56
C THR A 320 8.44 -2.25 9.62
N PHE A 321 8.48 -2.62 8.34
CA PHE A 321 7.43 -2.23 7.39
C PHE A 321 6.04 -2.68 7.85
N SER A 322 5.91 -3.93 8.31
CA SER A 322 4.63 -4.50 8.72
C SER A 322 4.05 -3.84 9.98
N GLN A 323 4.92 -3.33 10.88
CA GLN A 323 4.53 -2.69 12.13
C GLN A 323 4.32 -1.18 11.98
N ASP A 324 5.23 -0.49 11.30
CA ASP A 324 5.34 0.96 11.34
C ASP A 324 4.80 1.64 10.07
N GLU A 325 4.90 0.99 8.90
CA GLU A 325 4.59 1.62 7.61
C GLU A 325 3.27 1.13 7.01
N LEU A 326 2.91 -0.14 7.25
CA LEU A 326 1.75 -0.78 6.62
C LEU A 326 0.44 -0.07 6.96
N LYS A 327 0.25 0.33 8.23
CA LYS A 327 -0.96 1.06 8.67
C LYS A 327 -1.17 2.33 7.86
N ASP A 328 -0.10 3.09 7.65
CA ASP A 328 -0.08 4.31 6.86
C ASP A 328 -0.38 4.06 5.37
N CYS A 329 0.17 3.00 4.80
CA CYS A 329 -0.10 2.59 3.43
C CYS A 329 -1.57 2.20 3.24
N VAL A 330 -2.11 1.35 4.12
CA VAL A 330 -3.49 0.88 4.05
C VAL A 330 -4.47 2.03 4.28
N TYR A 331 -4.19 2.93 5.22
CA TYR A 331 -5.02 4.12 5.47
C TYR A 331 -5.14 5.03 4.24
N LYS A 332 -4.04 5.20 3.49
CA LYS A 332 -4.00 6.05 2.28
C LYS A 332 -4.53 5.33 1.03
N LEU A 333 -4.79 4.03 1.09
CA LEU A 333 -5.16 3.23 -0.06
C LEU A 333 -6.67 3.32 -0.35
N ASP A 334 -7.01 4.06 -1.39
CA ASP A 334 -8.29 3.90 -2.08
C ASP A 334 -8.20 2.69 -3.04
N ILE A 335 -8.73 1.55 -2.59
CA ILE A 335 -8.70 0.28 -3.34
C ILE A 335 -9.40 0.42 -4.69
N GLU A 336 -10.54 1.11 -4.77
CA GLU A 336 -11.31 1.24 -6.00
C GLU A 336 -10.54 2.05 -7.03
N THR A 337 -10.07 3.24 -6.63
CA THR A 337 -9.26 4.10 -7.49
C THR A 337 -7.96 3.40 -7.93
N ALA A 338 -7.30 2.68 -7.02
CA ALA A 338 -6.09 1.92 -7.33
C ALA A 338 -6.38 0.79 -8.33
N LEU A 339 -7.45 0.02 -8.15
CA LEU A 339 -7.86 -1.03 -9.09
C LEU A 339 -8.20 -0.47 -10.47
N GLN A 340 -9.02 0.58 -10.54
CA GLN A 340 -9.40 1.24 -11.79
C GLN A 340 -8.16 1.69 -12.57
N LYS A 341 -7.13 2.21 -11.90
CA LYS A 341 -5.85 2.54 -12.54
C LYS A 341 -5.18 1.30 -13.15
N TYR A 342 -5.13 0.19 -12.42
CA TYR A 342 -4.53 -1.05 -12.95
C TYR A 342 -5.33 -1.65 -14.11
N GLU A 343 -6.66 -1.62 -14.05
CA GLU A 343 -7.55 -2.07 -15.13
C GLU A 343 -7.43 -1.16 -16.36
N LYS A 344 -7.38 0.15 -16.18
CA LYS A 344 -7.16 1.12 -17.28
C LYS A 344 -5.83 0.87 -17.98
N GLU A 345 -4.74 0.73 -17.23
CA GLU A 345 -3.42 0.41 -17.80
C GLU A 345 -3.41 -0.95 -18.53
N PHE A 346 -4.25 -1.90 -18.13
CA PHE A 346 -4.42 -3.16 -18.86
C PHE A 346 -5.15 -2.93 -20.18
N SER A 347 -6.30 -2.25 -20.16
CA SER A 347 -7.07 -1.91 -21.37
C SER A 347 -6.25 -1.12 -22.39
N GLU A 348 -5.44 -0.16 -21.93
CA GLU A 348 -4.51 0.59 -22.80
C GLU A 348 -3.49 -0.31 -23.50
N ARG A 349 -2.97 -1.33 -22.80
CA ARG A 349 -2.04 -2.31 -23.39
C ARG A 349 -2.74 -3.22 -24.40
N VAL A 350 -3.98 -3.60 -24.14
CA VAL A 350 -4.81 -4.37 -25.08
C VAL A 350 -5.06 -3.57 -26.36
N ILE A 351 -5.50 -2.31 -26.23
CA ILE A 351 -5.71 -1.40 -27.36
C ILE A 351 -4.39 -1.22 -28.15
N LYS A 352 -3.27 -1.04 -27.45
CA LYS A 352 -1.96 -0.93 -28.10
C LYS A 352 -1.61 -2.18 -28.91
N TYR A 353 -1.86 -3.38 -28.37
CA TYR A 353 -1.65 -4.63 -29.08
C TYR A 353 -2.57 -4.79 -30.29
N GLN A 354 -3.87 -4.49 -30.15
CA GLN A 354 -4.85 -4.58 -31.23
C GLN A 354 -4.51 -3.65 -32.41
N LYS A 355 -3.87 -2.50 -32.16
CA LYS A 355 -3.42 -1.55 -33.20
C LYS A 355 -2.20 -2.02 -33.99
N ILE A 356 -1.50 -3.07 -33.56
CA ILE A 356 -0.32 -3.58 -34.27
C ILE A 356 -0.78 -4.41 -35.48
N LYS A 357 -0.37 -3.99 -36.69
CA LYS A 357 -0.72 -4.66 -37.94
C LYS A 357 -0.17 -6.09 -38.00
N ASP A 358 1.14 -6.24 -37.76
CA ASP A 358 1.78 -7.56 -37.70
C ASP A 358 1.94 -8.05 -36.26
N LYS A 359 0.95 -8.79 -35.77
CA LYS A 359 0.96 -9.38 -34.42
C LYS A 359 2.06 -10.42 -34.22
N LYS A 360 2.66 -10.94 -35.29
CA LYS A 360 3.73 -11.96 -35.24
C LYS A 360 5.13 -11.34 -35.17
N SER A 361 5.26 -10.06 -35.49
CA SER A 361 6.51 -9.33 -35.32
C SER A 361 6.94 -9.27 -33.85
N ASP A 362 8.22 -9.01 -33.59
CA ASP A 362 8.73 -8.82 -32.23
C ASP A 362 7.96 -7.76 -31.46
N LYS A 363 7.62 -6.66 -32.14
CA LYS A 363 6.78 -5.59 -31.57
C LYS A 363 5.39 -6.08 -31.16
N GLY A 364 4.78 -6.96 -31.97
CA GLY A 364 3.51 -7.61 -31.66
C GLY A 364 3.61 -8.49 -30.41
N LEU A 365 4.63 -9.35 -30.37
CA LEU A 365 4.88 -10.27 -29.26
C LEU A 365 5.26 -9.53 -27.96
N ASP A 366 6.03 -8.45 -28.04
CA ASP A 366 6.35 -7.58 -26.90
C ASP A 366 5.11 -6.92 -26.33
N SER A 367 4.23 -6.43 -27.21
CA SER A 367 2.98 -5.84 -26.79
C SER A 367 2.07 -6.88 -26.14
N LEU A 368 1.99 -8.10 -26.67
CA LEU A 368 1.25 -9.20 -26.05
C LEU A 368 1.85 -9.61 -24.70
N HIS A 369 3.18 -9.69 -24.59
CA HIS A 369 3.87 -9.97 -23.34
C HIS A 369 3.55 -8.89 -22.29
N SER A 370 3.48 -7.63 -22.70
CA SER A 370 3.08 -6.51 -21.84
C SER A 370 1.65 -6.68 -21.31
N VAL A 371 0.71 -7.15 -22.15
CA VAL A 371 -0.66 -7.50 -21.74
C VAL A 371 -0.63 -8.64 -20.71
N ARG A 372 0.06 -9.75 -21.00
CA ARG A 372 0.22 -10.91 -20.08
C ARG A 372 0.79 -10.49 -18.73
N LYS A 373 1.85 -9.66 -18.71
CA LYS A 373 2.46 -9.14 -17.47
C LYS A 373 1.45 -8.34 -16.63
N LYS A 374 0.62 -7.49 -17.26
CA LYS A 374 -0.37 -6.69 -16.55
C LYS A 374 -1.56 -7.53 -16.06
N ALA A 375 -2.05 -8.49 -16.86
CA ALA A 375 -3.05 -9.46 -16.43
C ALA A 375 -2.57 -10.26 -15.20
N LYS A 376 -1.31 -10.73 -15.20
CA LYS A 376 -0.72 -11.44 -14.07
C LYS A 376 -0.70 -10.59 -12.79
N LYS A 377 -0.41 -9.29 -12.89
CA LYS A 377 -0.49 -8.36 -11.75
C LYS A 377 -1.92 -8.21 -11.23
N LEU A 378 -2.89 -7.98 -12.11
CA LEU A 378 -4.30 -7.87 -11.74
C LEU A 378 -4.82 -9.14 -11.08
N ARG A 379 -4.48 -10.31 -11.61
CA ARG A 379 -4.79 -11.61 -10.98
C ARG A 379 -4.28 -11.68 -9.54
N TYR A 380 -3.04 -11.25 -9.28
CA TYR A 380 -2.47 -11.28 -7.94
C TYR A 380 -3.17 -10.32 -6.98
N ILE A 381 -3.46 -9.10 -7.44
CA ILE A 381 -4.17 -8.10 -6.64
C ILE A 381 -5.57 -8.61 -6.31
N TYR A 382 -6.35 -9.07 -7.31
CA TYR A 382 -7.68 -9.61 -7.05
C TYR A 382 -7.68 -10.84 -6.15
N ASN A 383 -6.76 -11.77 -6.34
CA ASN A 383 -6.64 -12.93 -5.46
C ASN A 383 -6.30 -12.53 -4.01
N PHE A 384 -5.48 -11.51 -3.82
CA PHE A 384 -5.17 -11.00 -2.48
C PHE A 384 -6.36 -10.26 -1.86
N LEU A 385 -7.05 -9.40 -2.62
CA LEU A 385 -8.22 -8.69 -2.13
C LEU A 385 -9.37 -9.64 -1.77
N ASP A 386 -9.51 -10.77 -2.46
CA ASP A 386 -10.45 -11.86 -2.12
C ASP A 386 -10.21 -12.43 -0.71
N LEU A 387 -8.97 -12.37 -0.20
CA LEU A 387 -8.60 -12.86 1.14
C LEU A 387 -8.78 -11.80 2.22
N VAL A 388 -8.62 -10.52 1.88
CA VAL A 388 -8.57 -9.42 2.85
C VAL A 388 -9.90 -8.65 2.92
N GLN A 389 -10.66 -8.62 1.84
CA GLN A 389 -11.93 -7.92 1.74
C GLN A 389 -13.10 -8.90 1.80
N SER A 390 -14.25 -8.41 2.29
CA SER A 390 -15.49 -9.18 2.29
C SER A 390 -16.21 -9.19 0.93
N ILE A 391 -15.55 -8.75 -0.14
CA ILE A 391 -16.08 -8.67 -1.50
C ILE A 391 -15.50 -9.82 -2.33
N ASP A 392 -16.34 -10.54 -3.06
CA ASP A 392 -15.90 -11.61 -3.97
C ASP A 392 -15.14 -11.04 -5.18
N TYR A 393 -13.82 -11.24 -5.17
CA TYR A 393 -12.93 -10.88 -6.28
C TYR A 393 -12.49 -12.10 -7.11
N SER A 394 -12.95 -13.30 -6.73
CA SER A 394 -12.59 -14.58 -7.36
C SER A 394 -12.93 -14.62 -8.85
N ARG A 395 -14.06 -14.01 -9.27
CA ARG A 395 -14.49 -13.99 -10.68
C ARG A 395 -13.50 -13.22 -11.55
N LYS A 396 -13.10 -12.02 -11.13
CA LYS A 396 -12.11 -11.19 -11.83
C LYS A 396 -10.74 -11.85 -11.84
N SER A 397 -10.32 -12.43 -10.71
CA SER A 397 -9.07 -13.18 -10.62
C SER A 397 -9.01 -14.35 -11.63
N ARG A 398 -10.11 -15.11 -11.75
CA ARG A 398 -10.25 -16.20 -12.74
C ARG A 398 -10.18 -15.70 -14.19
N GLN A 399 -10.82 -14.57 -14.49
CA GLN A 399 -10.74 -13.96 -15.82
C GLN A 399 -9.29 -13.66 -16.22
N TYR A 400 -8.52 -12.98 -15.37
CA TYR A 400 -7.12 -12.68 -15.66
C TYR A 400 -6.22 -13.92 -15.64
N LYS A 401 -6.56 -14.96 -14.87
CA LYS A 401 -5.88 -16.27 -14.93
C LYS A 401 -6.05 -16.93 -16.30
N LYS A 402 -7.24 -16.85 -16.91
CA LYS A 402 -7.50 -17.38 -18.27
C LYS A 402 -6.61 -16.65 -19.29
N ILE A 403 -6.68 -15.32 -19.31
CA ILE A 403 -5.84 -14.48 -20.19
C ILE A 403 -4.34 -14.78 -20.02
N GLN A 404 -3.87 -14.96 -18.78
CA GLN A 404 -2.49 -15.32 -18.51
C GLN A 404 -2.11 -16.69 -19.10
N LYS A 405 -3.01 -17.69 -19.03
CA LYS A 405 -2.80 -19.04 -19.55
C LYS A 405 -2.78 -19.03 -21.07
N ASP A 406 -3.76 -18.38 -21.69
CA ASP A 406 -3.93 -18.36 -23.15
C ASP A 406 -2.70 -17.76 -23.86
N TYR A 407 -1.99 -16.83 -23.21
CA TYR A 407 -0.76 -16.22 -23.76
C TYR A 407 0.52 -16.78 -23.15
N GLY A 408 0.43 -17.80 -22.30
CA GLY A 408 1.60 -18.45 -21.70
C GLY A 408 2.48 -19.04 -22.79
N ASP A 409 1.92 -20.00 -23.49
CA ASP A 409 2.59 -20.82 -24.50
C ASP A 409 3.19 -19.98 -25.65
N ILE A 410 2.54 -18.85 -26.01
CA ILE A 410 3.03 -17.94 -27.04
C ILE A 410 4.34 -17.27 -26.61
N ILE A 411 4.40 -16.80 -25.37
CA ILE A 411 5.60 -16.13 -24.86
C ILE A 411 6.69 -17.16 -24.62
N ASP A 412 6.35 -18.33 -24.06
CA ASP A 412 7.32 -19.38 -23.77
C ASP A 412 7.94 -19.91 -25.09
N LEU A 413 7.17 -20.07 -26.18
CA LEU A 413 7.71 -20.40 -27.52
C LEU A 413 8.63 -19.32 -28.10
N ARG A 414 8.33 -18.04 -27.86
CA ARG A 414 9.19 -16.95 -28.30
C ARG A 414 10.54 -17.03 -27.59
N ASP A 415 10.50 -17.27 -26.28
CA ASP A 415 11.71 -17.40 -25.47
C ASP A 415 12.54 -18.60 -25.97
N TRP A 416 11.91 -19.76 -26.27
CA TRP A 416 12.61 -20.92 -26.85
C TRP A 416 13.25 -20.64 -28.22
N ILE A 417 12.61 -19.84 -29.09
CA ILE A 417 13.18 -19.48 -30.41
C ILE A 417 14.43 -18.60 -30.28
N ASN A 418 14.46 -17.77 -29.24
CA ASN A 418 15.62 -16.93 -28.92
C ASN A 418 16.73 -17.79 -28.33
N GLU A 419 16.39 -18.66 -27.36
CA GLU A 419 17.33 -19.54 -26.67
C GLU A 419 18.04 -20.51 -27.64
N THR A 420 17.26 -21.19 -28.48
CA THR A 420 17.83 -22.04 -29.55
C THR A 420 18.61 -21.26 -30.60
N GLY A 421 18.41 -19.95 -30.69
CA GLY A 421 19.24 -19.07 -31.49
C GLY A 421 20.61 -18.85 -30.86
N SER A 422 20.63 -18.52 -29.57
CA SER A 422 21.85 -18.31 -28.78
C SER A 422 22.68 -19.59 -28.67
N LEU A 423 22.09 -20.66 -28.15
CA LEU A 423 22.78 -21.95 -27.95
C LEU A 423 23.15 -22.63 -29.27
N GLY A 424 22.44 -22.31 -30.36
CA GLY A 424 22.67 -22.89 -31.67
C GLY A 424 23.97 -22.42 -32.34
N GLU A 425 24.54 -21.30 -31.90
CA GLU A 425 25.83 -20.79 -32.40
C GLU A 425 26.99 -21.72 -32.00
N ASP A 426 26.85 -22.41 -30.87
CA ASP A 426 27.86 -23.33 -30.33
C ASP A 426 27.71 -24.78 -30.82
N ILE A 427 26.61 -25.10 -31.52
CA ILE A 427 26.32 -26.44 -32.06
C ILE A 427 26.70 -26.48 -33.55
N GLN A 428 28.00 -26.57 -33.82
CA GLN A 428 28.57 -26.42 -35.17
C GLN A 428 28.14 -27.51 -36.17
N ASP A 429 27.92 -28.75 -35.73
CA ASP A 429 27.70 -29.89 -36.62
C ASP A 429 26.26 -30.00 -37.18
N ASP A 430 25.29 -29.27 -36.59
CA ASP A 430 23.86 -29.45 -36.89
C ASP A 430 23.15 -28.18 -37.38
N HIS A 431 23.90 -27.22 -37.94
CA HIS A 431 23.38 -25.88 -38.25
C HIS A 431 22.11 -25.89 -39.14
N ASP A 432 21.97 -26.84 -40.06
CA ASP A 432 20.77 -26.97 -40.88
C ASP A 432 19.58 -27.57 -40.12
N ASP A 433 19.81 -28.48 -39.18
CA ASP A 433 18.74 -29.03 -38.34
C ASP A 433 18.30 -28.02 -37.28
N VAL A 434 19.22 -27.21 -36.74
CA VAL A 434 18.90 -26.03 -35.90
C VAL A 434 17.95 -25.09 -36.63
N LYS A 435 18.23 -24.75 -37.89
CA LYS A 435 17.33 -23.93 -38.71
C LYS A 435 15.96 -24.58 -38.89
N LYS A 436 15.89 -25.90 -39.08
CA LYS A 436 14.61 -26.62 -39.23
C LYS A 436 13.81 -26.61 -37.93
N VAL A 437 14.42 -26.89 -36.78
CA VAL A 437 13.77 -26.81 -35.45
C VAL A 437 13.24 -25.40 -35.21
N ARG A 438 14.06 -24.36 -35.41
CA ARG A 438 13.62 -22.96 -35.26
C ARG A 438 12.48 -22.60 -36.20
N LYS A 439 12.47 -23.13 -37.43
CA LYS A 439 11.36 -22.97 -38.37
C LYS A 439 10.08 -23.64 -37.86
N GLN A 440 10.16 -24.84 -37.28
CA GLN A 440 9.02 -25.54 -36.68
C GLN A 440 8.43 -24.76 -35.49
N LEU A 441 9.28 -24.31 -34.57
CA LEU A 441 8.87 -23.48 -33.42
C LEU A 441 8.20 -22.18 -33.89
N ASN A 442 8.79 -21.49 -34.87
CA ASN A 442 8.19 -20.30 -35.48
C ASN A 442 6.82 -20.56 -36.12
N GLN A 443 6.64 -21.70 -36.78
CA GLN A 443 5.34 -22.08 -37.34
C GLN A 443 4.30 -22.36 -36.25
N ARG A 444 4.69 -22.99 -35.14
CA ARG A 444 3.82 -23.21 -33.97
C ARG A 444 3.43 -21.88 -33.32
N LEU A 445 4.40 -20.99 -33.10
CA LEU A 445 4.17 -19.63 -32.61
C LEU A 445 3.17 -18.87 -33.48
N LYS A 446 3.38 -18.86 -34.80
CA LYS A 446 2.48 -18.20 -35.77
C LYS A 446 1.06 -18.77 -35.75
N ARG A 447 0.88 -20.06 -35.43
CA ARG A 447 -0.44 -20.68 -35.28
C ARG A 447 -1.13 -20.18 -34.01
N LEU A 448 -0.46 -20.19 -32.87
CA LEU A 448 -1.04 -19.74 -31.60
C LEU A 448 -1.36 -18.24 -31.60
N VAL A 449 -0.49 -17.39 -32.17
CA VAL A 449 -0.74 -15.95 -32.27
C VAL A 449 -2.01 -15.64 -33.08
N LYS A 450 -2.36 -16.45 -34.08
CA LYS A 450 -3.61 -16.29 -34.86
C LYS A 450 -4.87 -16.60 -34.03
N GLN A 451 -4.75 -17.40 -32.98
CA GLN A 451 -5.85 -17.80 -32.11
C GLN A 451 -6.08 -16.83 -30.94
N VAL A 452 -5.27 -15.76 -30.83
CA VAL A 452 -5.40 -14.77 -29.76
C VAL A 452 -6.66 -13.92 -29.98
N GLU A 453 -7.63 -14.13 -29.10
CA GLU A 453 -8.84 -13.31 -28.96
C GLU A 453 -8.66 -12.37 -27.75
N LEU A 454 -8.81 -11.05 -27.96
CA LEU A 454 -8.65 -10.00 -26.96
C LEU A 454 -9.72 -8.91 -27.09
#